data_AF-A0A7X3RJ29-F1
#
_entry.id   AF-A0A7X3RJ29-F1
#
_cell.length_a   1.000
_cell.length_b   1.000
_cell.length_c   1.000
_cell.angle_alpha   90.00
_cell.angle_beta   90.00
_cell.angle_gamma   90.00
#
_symmetry.space_group_name_H-M   'P 1'
#
loop_
_entity.id
_entity.type
_entity.pdbx_description
1 polymer ?
#
loop_
_entity_poly.entity_id
_entity_poly.type
_entity_poly.pdbx_seq_one_letter_code
_entity_poly.pdbx_strand_id
1 'polypeptide(L)'
;FNMPWGLTVDELGDVYVADWRNDRIQKFTADGEFIFAFGKSGSGNGELNRPTDVAVDEHGDIYVADSGNDRVQLFNSESRYVQKFLGDATLSTVAIEYMMTNAGPNRLRDMADLEPQKYFRRPGGVAVNGDGLMFVADNGSYRVQVYQKQAIPLTEEQFSAPRRSPTLHQE
;
A
#
# COMPACT_ATOMS: atom_id res chain seq x y z
N PHE A 1 9.92 -18.26 -8.44
CA PHE A 1 9.99 -16.80 -8.66
C PHE A 1 10.31 -16.50 -10.11
N ASN A 2 9.91 -15.34 -10.60
CA ASN A 2 10.29 -14.74 -11.88
C ASN A 2 10.44 -13.22 -11.67
N MET A 3 11.69 -12.73 -11.68
CA MET A 3 12.03 -11.35 -11.36
C MET A 3 11.47 -10.87 -10.00
N PRO A 4 11.84 -11.47 -8.85
CA PRO A 4 11.43 -10.94 -7.55
C PRO A 4 12.10 -9.57 -7.32
N TRP A 5 11.31 -8.52 -7.11
CA TRP A 5 11.83 -7.14 -7.10
C TRP A 5 11.86 -6.51 -5.70
N GLY A 6 10.80 -6.68 -4.92
CA GLY A 6 10.68 -6.14 -3.58
C GLY A 6 10.42 -7.24 -2.56
N LEU A 7 10.85 -7.00 -1.33
CA LEU A 7 10.60 -7.87 -0.19
C LEU A 7 10.47 -7.06 1.09
N THR A 8 9.74 -7.61 2.05
CA THR A 8 9.69 -7.10 3.42
C THR A 8 9.58 -8.26 4.40
N VAL A 9 9.78 -7.97 5.68
CA VAL A 9 9.63 -8.91 6.79
C VAL A 9 8.59 -8.33 7.75
N ASP A 10 7.61 -9.14 8.15
CA ASP A 10 6.63 -8.73 9.17
C ASP A 10 7.17 -8.91 10.59
N GLU A 11 6.39 -8.51 11.60
CA GLU A 11 6.82 -8.59 13.00
C GLU A 11 6.99 -10.03 13.52
N LEU A 12 6.41 -11.01 12.83
CA LEU A 12 6.56 -12.44 13.14
C LEU A 12 7.83 -13.03 12.52
N GLY A 13 8.54 -12.26 11.69
CA GLY A 13 9.71 -12.71 10.94
C GLY A 13 9.37 -13.38 9.61
N ASP A 14 8.11 -13.36 9.19
CA ASP A 14 7.71 -13.93 7.90
C ASP A 14 8.08 -12.97 6.76
N VAL A 15 8.56 -13.53 5.65
CA VAL A 15 9.08 -12.79 4.51
C VAL A 15 8.02 -12.70 3.41
N TYR A 16 7.69 -11.50 2.96
CA TYR A 16 6.84 -11.26 1.80
C TYR A 16 7.70 -10.85 0.61
N VAL A 17 7.39 -11.38 -0.56
CA VAL A 17 8.16 -11.13 -1.79
C VAL A 17 7.21 -10.77 -2.93
N ALA A 18 7.47 -9.65 -3.59
CA ALA A 18 6.81 -9.25 -4.83
C ALA A 18 7.42 -9.99 -6.04
N ASP A 19 6.69 -10.97 -6.55
CA ASP A 19 7.09 -11.84 -7.67
C ASP A 19 6.68 -11.18 -9.00
N TRP A 20 7.40 -10.11 -9.39
CA TRP A 20 6.99 -9.10 -10.36
C TRP A 20 6.47 -9.63 -11.69
N ARG A 21 7.13 -10.63 -12.32
CA ARG A 21 6.66 -11.19 -13.61
C ARG A 21 5.49 -12.16 -13.46
N ASN A 22 5.22 -12.66 -12.27
CA ASN A 22 4.14 -13.60 -11.99
C ASN A 22 2.91 -12.91 -11.38
N ASP A 23 2.91 -11.58 -11.27
CA ASP A 23 1.77 -10.77 -10.82
C ASP A 23 1.17 -11.24 -9.48
N ARG A 24 2.04 -11.56 -8.53
CA ARG A 24 1.65 -12.09 -7.22
C ARG A 24 2.63 -11.68 -6.12
N ILE A 25 2.15 -11.74 -4.89
CA ILE A 25 2.98 -11.70 -3.68
C ILE A 25 3.05 -13.12 -3.11
N GLN A 26 4.22 -13.49 -2.59
CA GLN A 26 4.43 -14.76 -1.89
C GLN A 26 4.89 -14.50 -0.46
N LYS A 27 4.41 -15.30 0.49
CA LYS A 27 4.79 -15.26 1.90
C LYS A 27 5.57 -16.53 2.26
N PHE A 28 6.65 -16.36 3.02
CA PHE A 28 7.53 -17.43 3.51
C PHE A 28 7.75 -17.30 5.01
N THR A 29 8.08 -18.39 5.67
CA THR A 29 8.56 -18.37 7.05
C THR A 29 9.94 -17.71 7.13
N ALA A 30 10.39 -17.40 8.35
CA ALA A 30 11.75 -16.92 8.60
C ALA A 30 12.85 -17.89 8.07
N ASP A 31 12.55 -19.19 8.04
CA ASP A 31 13.44 -20.23 7.51
C ASP A 31 13.34 -20.40 5.98
N GLY A 32 12.48 -19.61 5.33
CA GLY A 32 12.29 -19.62 3.87
C GLY A 32 11.31 -20.69 3.37
N GLU A 33 10.52 -21.31 4.24
CA GLU A 33 9.48 -22.25 3.83
C GLU A 33 8.29 -21.50 3.24
N PHE A 34 7.75 -21.97 2.12
CA PHE A 34 6.61 -21.34 1.48
C PHE A 34 5.33 -21.51 2.33
N ILE A 35 4.64 -20.40 2.61
CA ILE A 35 3.37 -20.41 3.34
C ILE A 35 2.20 -20.30 2.36
N PHE A 36 2.12 -19.18 1.63
CA PHE A 36 1.06 -18.94 0.64
C PHE A 36 1.46 -17.89 -0.41
N ALA A 37 0.62 -17.74 -1.43
CA ALA A 37 0.72 -16.68 -2.42
C ALA A 37 -0.66 -16.07 -2.69
N PHE A 38 -0.70 -14.80 -3.04
CA PHE A 38 -1.92 -14.11 -3.45
C PHE A 38 -1.67 -13.12 -4.58
N GLY A 39 -2.74 -12.74 -5.27
CA GLY A 39 -2.69 -11.98 -6.51
C GLY A 39 -2.73 -12.87 -7.76
N LYS A 40 -3.20 -12.27 -8.85
CA LYS A 40 -3.23 -12.84 -10.20
C LYS A 40 -3.17 -11.70 -11.20
N SER A 41 -2.69 -11.97 -12.41
CA SER A 41 -2.62 -10.98 -13.48
C SER A 41 -3.98 -10.32 -13.73
N GLY A 42 -4.00 -8.99 -13.73
CA GLY A 42 -5.18 -8.21 -14.09
C GLY A 42 -5.17 -6.79 -13.50
N SER A 43 -6.30 -6.10 -13.67
CA SER A 43 -6.49 -4.72 -13.21
C SER A 43 -7.67 -4.57 -12.25
N GLY A 44 -8.39 -5.65 -11.98
CA GLY A 44 -9.47 -5.71 -11.00
C GLY A 44 -8.98 -5.58 -9.55
N ASN A 45 -9.91 -5.55 -8.61
CA ASN A 45 -9.59 -5.50 -7.18
C ASN A 45 -8.93 -6.81 -6.75
N GLY A 46 -7.78 -6.73 -6.08
CA GLY A 46 -6.99 -7.89 -5.68
C GLY A 46 -6.23 -8.58 -6.83
N GLU A 47 -6.40 -8.13 -8.07
CA GLU A 47 -5.55 -8.49 -9.20
C GLU A 47 -4.34 -7.56 -9.22
N LEU A 48 -3.21 -8.07 -9.70
CA LEU A 48 -1.95 -7.35 -9.76
C LEU A 48 -1.41 -7.34 -11.18
N ASN A 49 -0.58 -6.36 -11.48
CA ASN A 49 0.15 -6.24 -12.72
C ASN A 49 1.51 -5.64 -12.38
N ARG A 50 2.56 -6.45 -12.47
CA ARG A 50 3.94 -6.03 -12.22
C ARG A 50 4.12 -5.40 -10.82
N PRO A 51 3.76 -6.14 -9.73
CA PRO A 51 3.97 -5.64 -8.38
C PRO A 51 5.47 -5.49 -8.13
N THR A 52 5.92 -4.29 -7.81
CA THR A 52 7.36 -3.99 -7.65
C THR A 52 7.83 -4.10 -6.22
N ASP A 53 6.92 -3.85 -5.27
CA ASP A 53 7.26 -3.80 -3.86
C ASP A 53 6.07 -4.14 -2.97
N VAL A 54 6.37 -4.53 -1.73
CA VAL A 54 5.41 -4.89 -0.71
C VAL A 54 5.86 -4.41 0.67
N ALA A 55 4.96 -3.82 1.43
CA ALA A 55 5.16 -3.44 2.83
C ALA A 55 4.07 -4.05 3.70
N VAL A 56 4.40 -4.32 4.96
CA VAL A 56 3.46 -4.86 5.96
C VAL A 56 3.62 -4.01 7.21
N ASP A 57 2.50 -3.59 7.81
CA ASP A 57 2.51 -2.84 9.08
C ASP A 57 2.31 -3.76 10.31
N GLU A 58 2.39 -3.18 11.50
CA GLU A 58 2.22 -3.87 12.79
C GLU A 58 0.84 -4.54 12.97
N HIS A 59 -0.16 -4.13 12.19
CA HIS A 59 -1.51 -4.71 12.20
C HIS A 59 -1.64 -5.87 11.20
N GLY A 60 -0.59 -6.16 10.44
CA GLY A 60 -0.57 -7.15 9.37
C GLY A 60 -1.27 -6.69 8.09
N ASP A 61 -1.54 -5.39 7.95
CA ASP A 61 -2.04 -4.84 6.70
C ASP A 61 -0.92 -4.80 5.66
N ILE A 62 -1.22 -5.28 4.46
CA ILE A 62 -0.26 -5.51 3.38
C ILE A 62 -0.49 -4.49 2.27
N TYR A 63 0.53 -3.71 1.97
CA TYR A 63 0.53 -2.67 0.95
C TYR A 63 1.37 -3.11 -0.23
N VAL A 64 0.79 -3.15 -1.42
CA VAL A 64 1.46 -3.61 -2.64
C VAL A 64 1.55 -2.48 -3.65
N ALA A 65 2.78 -2.15 -4.08
CA ALA A 65 3.03 -1.24 -5.18
C ALA A 65 2.76 -1.95 -6.52
N ASP A 66 1.56 -1.74 -7.07
CA ASP A 66 1.05 -2.39 -8.27
C ASP A 66 1.38 -1.54 -9.51
N SER A 67 2.68 -1.50 -9.84
CA SER A 67 3.27 -0.52 -10.75
C SER A 67 2.70 -0.53 -12.16
N GLY A 68 2.26 -1.70 -12.66
CA GLY A 68 1.67 -1.84 -13.98
C GLY A 68 0.25 -1.30 -14.08
N ASN A 69 -0.39 -1.05 -12.94
CA ASN A 69 -1.73 -0.48 -12.83
C ASN A 69 -1.74 0.93 -12.21
N ASP A 70 -0.57 1.56 -12.05
CA ASP A 70 -0.40 2.91 -11.51
C ASP A 70 -1.13 3.13 -10.17
N ARG A 71 -1.05 2.14 -9.27
CA ARG A 71 -1.73 2.17 -7.97
C ARG A 71 -0.94 1.49 -6.86
N VAL A 72 -1.35 1.76 -5.63
CA VAL A 72 -1.04 0.92 -4.47
C VAL A 72 -2.32 0.21 -4.03
N GLN A 73 -2.25 -1.07 -3.68
CA GLN A 73 -3.39 -1.80 -3.11
C GLN A 73 -3.10 -2.19 -1.66
N LEU A 74 -4.14 -2.08 -0.83
CA LEU A 74 -4.15 -2.54 0.55
C LEU A 74 -4.92 -3.86 0.63
N PHE A 75 -4.31 -4.83 1.29
CA PHE A 75 -4.89 -6.10 1.67
C PHE A 75 -4.83 -6.23 3.19
N ASN A 76 -5.78 -6.93 3.79
CA ASN A 76 -5.72 -7.24 5.22
C ASN A 76 -4.75 -8.40 5.50
N SER A 77 -4.59 -8.76 6.78
CA SER A 77 -3.74 -9.89 7.22
C SER A 77 -4.15 -11.26 6.66
N GLU A 78 -5.40 -11.40 6.19
CA GLU A 78 -5.89 -12.59 5.47
C GLU A 78 -5.65 -12.51 3.95
N SER A 79 -4.88 -11.53 3.48
CA SER A 79 -4.58 -11.28 2.06
C SER A 79 -5.81 -10.98 1.20
N ARG A 80 -6.88 -10.47 1.81
CA ARG A 80 -8.09 -10.01 1.09
C ARG A 80 -7.98 -8.54 0.76
N TYR A 81 -8.35 -8.19 -0.47
CA TYR A 81 -8.39 -6.80 -0.92
C TYR A 81 -9.28 -5.94 -0.01
N VAL A 82 -8.78 -4.77 0.37
CA VAL A 82 -9.50 -3.76 1.16
C VAL A 82 -9.78 -2.53 0.29
N GLN A 83 -8.72 -1.90 -0.22
CA GLN A 83 -8.83 -0.67 -1.00
C GLN A 83 -7.63 -0.45 -1.93
N LYS A 84 -7.71 0.58 -2.77
CA LYS A 84 -6.62 1.04 -3.64
C LYS A 84 -6.40 2.54 -3.52
N PHE A 85 -5.16 2.95 -3.68
CA PHE A 85 -4.72 4.34 -3.74
C PHE A 85 -4.25 4.64 -5.15
N LEU A 86 -4.78 5.70 -5.75
CA LEU A 86 -4.43 6.12 -7.12
C LEU A 86 -3.42 7.26 -7.14
N GLY A 87 -2.98 7.77 -5.99
CA GLY A 87 -2.24 9.03 -5.89
C GLY A 87 -3.19 10.19 -5.60
N ASP A 88 -2.79 11.10 -4.71
CA ASP A 88 -3.52 12.33 -4.45
C ASP A 88 -2.54 13.42 -4.00
N ALA A 89 -1.55 13.67 -4.84
CA ALA A 89 -0.46 14.55 -4.46
C ALA A 89 -0.94 15.99 -4.28
N THR A 90 -0.49 16.59 -3.17
CA THR A 90 -0.73 17.99 -2.85
C THR A 90 0.59 18.76 -2.88
N LEU A 91 0.48 20.08 -2.85
CA LEU A 91 1.64 20.97 -2.80
C LEU A 91 2.26 20.94 -1.41
N SER A 92 3.60 20.96 -1.36
CA SER A 92 4.30 21.14 -0.11
C SER A 92 4.11 22.56 0.43
N THR A 93 4.29 22.75 1.74
CA THR A 93 4.20 24.07 2.38
C THR A 93 5.12 25.09 1.72
N VAL A 94 6.36 24.70 1.36
CA VAL A 94 7.32 25.56 0.67
C VAL A 94 6.84 25.92 -0.73
N ALA A 95 6.23 24.98 -1.45
CA ALA A 95 5.67 25.26 -2.77
C ALA A 95 4.50 26.25 -2.66
N ILE A 96 3.62 26.08 -1.66
CA ILE A 96 2.54 27.02 -1.35
C ILE A 96 3.10 28.42 -1.06
N GLU A 97 4.12 28.54 -0.22
CA GLU A 97 4.75 29.82 0.12
C GLU A 97 5.42 30.50 -1.09
N TYR A 98 6.14 29.73 -1.91
CA TYR A 98 6.72 30.23 -3.16
C TYR A 98 5.64 30.73 -4.12
N MET A 99 4.52 30.02 -4.21
CA MET A 99 3.39 30.45 -5.04
C MET A 99 2.73 31.70 -4.48
N MET A 100 2.50 31.80 -3.17
CA MET A 100 1.92 32.99 -2.54
C MET A 100 2.75 34.26 -2.80
N THR A 101 4.05 34.12 -3.02
CA THR A 101 4.97 35.24 -3.28
C THR A 101 5.20 35.54 -4.78
N ASN A 102 4.69 34.70 -5.70
CA ASN A 102 4.92 34.84 -7.14
C ASN A 102 3.62 34.79 -7.97
N ALA A 103 3.11 35.96 -8.38
CA ALA A 103 1.83 36.09 -9.08
C ALA A 103 1.80 35.48 -10.50
N GLY A 104 2.94 35.45 -11.22
CA GLY A 104 3.02 34.94 -12.59
C GLY A 104 2.78 33.43 -12.71
N PRO A 105 3.50 32.59 -11.96
CA PRO A 105 3.29 31.14 -11.91
C PRO A 105 1.89 30.72 -11.49
N ASN A 106 1.27 31.41 -10.53
CA ASN A 106 -0.07 31.07 -10.04
C ASN A 106 -1.12 31.15 -11.14
N ARG A 107 -1.10 32.22 -11.94
CA ARG A 107 -2.06 32.40 -13.04
C ARG A 107 -1.98 31.28 -14.07
N LEU A 108 -0.79 30.75 -14.34
CA LEU A 108 -0.61 29.63 -15.26
C LEU A 108 -1.08 28.30 -14.66
N ARG A 109 -0.95 28.11 -13.34
CA ARG A 109 -1.42 26.92 -12.64
C ARG A 109 -2.94 26.89 -12.52
N ASP A 110 -3.58 28.03 -12.26
CA ASP A 110 -5.04 28.13 -12.17
C ASP A 110 -5.74 27.82 -13.51
N MET A 111 -5.04 28.04 -14.62
CA MET A 111 -5.53 27.75 -15.98
C MET A 111 -5.24 26.32 -16.45
N ALA A 112 -4.44 25.55 -15.70
CA ALA A 112 -4.01 24.21 -16.09
C ALA A 112 -4.83 23.13 -15.38
N ASP A 113 -5.15 22.05 -16.09
CA ASP A 113 -5.68 20.83 -15.46
C ASP A 113 -4.53 20.07 -14.78
N LEU A 114 -4.46 20.19 -13.46
CA LEU A 114 -3.44 19.55 -12.64
C LEU A 114 -3.91 18.21 -12.05
N GLU A 115 -5.16 17.80 -12.27
CA GLU A 115 -5.68 16.55 -11.69
C GLU A 115 -4.88 15.31 -12.11
N PRO A 116 -4.50 15.14 -13.40
CA PRO A 116 -3.68 14.01 -13.83
C PRO A 116 -2.27 13.97 -13.20
N GLN A 117 -1.85 15.07 -12.57
CA GLN A 117 -0.55 15.18 -11.92
C GLN A 117 -0.61 14.74 -10.46
N LYS A 118 -1.81 14.58 -9.88
CA LYS A 118 -1.97 14.08 -8.50
C LYS A 118 -1.80 12.56 -8.41
N TYR A 119 -2.20 11.86 -9.47
CA TYR A 119 -2.15 10.40 -9.52
C TYR A 119 -0.73 9.86 -9.61
N PHE A 120 -0.57 8.62 -9.14
CA PHE A 120 0.66 7.87 -9.29
C PHE A 120 0.96 7.61 -10.77
N ARG A 121 2.25 7.50 -11.05
CA ARG A 121 2.79 6.99 -12.31
C ARG A 121 3.86 5.97 -11.97
N ARG A 122 3.52 4.69 -12.13
CA ARG A 122 4.40 3.55 -11.89
C ARG A 122 5.04 3.59 -10.50
N PRO A 123 4.22 3.58 -9.42
CA PRO A 123 4.77 3.58 -8.07
C PRO A 123 5.67 2.36 -7.90
N GLY A 124 6.91 2.59 -7.47
CA GLY A 124 7.96 1.58 -7.49
C GLY A 124 8.29 1.00 -6.13
N GLY A 125 8.08 1.77 -5.06
CA GLY A 125 8.36 1.38 -3.69
C GLY A 125 7.26 1.84 -2.75
N VAL A 126 7.02 1.06 -1.71
CA VAL A 126 6.06 1.37 -0.64
C VAL A 126 6.68 1.02 0.70
N ALA A 127 6.55 1.90 1.69
CA ALA A 127 7.01 1.65 3.04
C ALA A 127 5.98 2.17 4.03
N VAL A 128 5.86 1.51 5.18
CA VAL A 128 4.99 1.91 6.28
C VAL A 128 5.79 1.95 7.58
N ASN A 129 5.49 2.89 8.48
CA ASN A 129 6.09 2.97 9.81
C ASN A 129 5.04 2.73 10.91
N GLY A 130 5.50 2.57 12.16
CA GLY A 130 4.63 2.36 13.33
C GLY A 130 3.78 3.56 13.73
N ASP A 131 3.96 4.73 13.10
CA ASP A 131 3.06 5.88 13.28
C ASP A 131 1.88 5.83 12.29
N GLY A 132 1.79 4.78 11.48
CA GLY A 132 0.80 4.64 10.42
C GLY A 132 1.08 5.51 9.19
N LEU A 133 2.29 6.05 9.02
CA LEU A 133 2.65 6.75 7.79
C LEU A 133 3.02 5.75 6.70
N MET A 134 2.37 5.87 5.55
CA MET A 134 2.71 5.16 4.32
C MET A 134 3.43 6.11 3.36
N PHE A 135 4.61 5.71 2.91
CA PHE A 135 5.44 6.42 1.94
C PHE A 135 5.40 5.66 0.62
N VAL A 136 5.08 6.34 -0.48
CA VAL A 136 5.04 5.73 -1.82
C VAL A 136 5.98 6.47 -2.75
N ALA A 137 6.98 5.76 -3.28
CA ALA A 137 7.87 6.27 -4.31
C ALA A 137 7.15 6.25 -5.67
N ASP A 138 6.73 7.43 -6.12
CA ASP A 138 5.99 7.66 -7.36
C ASP A 138 6.99 7.91 -8.51
N ASN A 139 7.63 6.82 -8.97
CA ASN A 139 8.82 6.88 -9.83
C ASN A 139 8.60 7.66 -11.13
N GLY A 140 7.44 7.50 -11.77
CA GLY A 140 7.10 8.21 -13.01
C GLY A 140 6.81 9.69 -12.82
N SER A 141 6.63 10.14 -11.57
CA SER A 141 6.40 11.53 -11.20
C SER A 141 7.57 12.14 -10.41
N TYR A 142 8.67 11.40 -10.21
CA TYR A 142 9.90 11.83 -9.51
C TYR A 142 9.64 12.43 -8.12
N ARG A 143 8.73 11.82 -7.35
CA ARG A 143 8.36 12.30 -6.02
C ARG A 143 8.06 11.15 -5.07
N VAL A 144 7.86 11.50 -3.81
CA VAL A 144 7.26 10.64 -2.80
C VAL A 144 5.90 11.23 -2.41
N GLN A 145 4.87 10.39 -2.35
CA GLN A 145 3.60 10.75 -1.72
C GLN A 145 3.54 10.09 -0.35
N VAL A 146 3.04 10.82 0.65
CA VAL A 146 2.96 10.35 2.04
C VAL A 146 1.50 10.38 2.47
N TYR A 147 1.04 9.28 3.06
CA TYR A 147 -0.33 9.09 3.53
C TYR A 147 -0.33 8.74 5.00
N GLN A 148 -1.31 9.27 5.74
CA GLN A 148 -1.58 8.84 7.11
C GLN A 148 -2.64 7.75 7.10
N LYS A 149 -2.31 6.56 7.58
CA LYS A 149 -3.28 5.55 7.97
C LYS A 149 -4.08 6.10 9.15
N GLN A 150 -5.38 6.24 8.95
CA GLN A 150 -6.31 6.52 10.05
C GLN A 150 -6.73 5.19 10.66
N ALA A 151 -5.98 4.72 11.66
CA ALA A 151 -6.41 3.65 12.53
C ALA A 151 -6.98 4.29 13.81
N ILE A 152 -8.24 4.03 14.13
CA ILE A 152 -8.77 4.32 15.46
C ILE A 152 -8.47 3.07 16.29
N PRO A 153 -7.47 3.09 17.20
CA PRO A 153 -7.22 1.96 18.07
C PRO A 153 -8.48 1.71 18.91
N LEU A 154 -8.97 0.47 18.87
CA LEU A 154 -10.07 0.05 19.71
C LEU A 154 -9.53 -0.21 21.13
N THR A 155 -10.23 0.28 22.15
CA THR A 155 -9.93 -0.09 23.53
C THR A 155 -10.31 -1.56 23.78
N GLU A 156 -9.72 -2.19 24.80
CA GLU A 156 -10.04 -3.59 25.17
C GLU A 156 -11.56 -3.83 25.33
N GLU A 157 -12.30 -2.83 25.78
CA GLU A 157 -13.76 -2.85 25.97
C GLU A 157 -14.56 -2.84 24.66
N GLN A 158 -13.95 -2.40 23.56
CA GLN A 158 -14.58 -2.33 22.23
C GLN A 158 -14.37 -3.61 21.41
N PHE A 159 -13.50 -4.53 21.85
CA PHE A 159 -13.41 -5.85 21.27
C PHE A 159 -14.63 -6.68 21.70
N SER A 160 -15.36 -7.25 20.74
CA SER A 160 -16.35 -8.27 21.07
C SER A 160 -15.64 -9.44 21.75
N ALA A 161 -16.18 -9.92 22.88
CA ALA A 161 -15.65 -11.11 23.55
C ALA A 161 -15.44 -12.24 22.52
N PRO A 162 -14.34 -13.02 22.61
CA PRO A 162 -14.07 -14.11 21.68
C PRO A 162 -15.31 -14.97 21.54
N ARG A 163 -15.81 -15.14 20.31
CA ARG A 163 -16.94 -16.03 20.06
C ARG A 163 -16.48 -17.42 20.47
N ARG A 164 -16.97 -17.92 21.61
CA ARG A 164 -16.80 -19.33 21.96
C ARG A 164 -17.36 -20.14 20.79
N SER A 165 -16.56 -21.04 20.22
CA SER A 165 -17.06 -22.02 19.26
C SER A 165 -18.32 -22.65 19.87
N PRO A 166 -19.42 -22.82 19.13
CA PRO A 166 -20.58 -23.53 19.65
C PRO A 166 -20.12 -24.93 20.06
N THR A 167 -20.06 -25.21 21.36
CA THR A 167 -19.96 -26.58 21.83
C THR A 167 -21.29 -27.24 21.52
N LEU A 168 -21.26 -28.31 20.72
CA LEU A 168 -22.42 -29.17 20.54
C LEU A 168 -22.85 -29.60 21.95
N HIS A 169 -24.04 -29.23 22.40
CA HIS A 169 -24.60 -29.82 23.61
C HIS A 169 -24.75 -31.32 23.35
N GLN A 170 -23.96 -32.12 24.06
CA GLN A 170 -24.30 -33.52 24.31
C GLN A 170 -25.07 -33.54 25.64
N GLU A 171 -26.21 -34.24 25.57
CA GLU A 171 -27.27 -34.51 26.56
C GLU A 171 -28.49 -33.58 26.55
#